data_AF-A0AA97D955-F1
#
_entry.id   AF-A0AA97D955-F1
#
_cell.length_a   1.000
_cell.length_b   1.000
_cell.length_c   1.000
_cell.angle_alpha   90.00
_cell.angle_beta   90.00
_cell.angle_gamma   90.00
#
_symmetry.space_group_name_H-M   'P 1'
#
loop_
_entity.id
_entity.type
_entity.pdbx_description
1 polymer ?
#
loop_
_entity_poly.entity_id
_entity_poly.type
_entity_poly.pdbx_seq_one_letter_code
_entity_poly.pdbx_strand_id
1 'polypeptide(L)'
;MQDSNDQTIEVWGDFACFSRPESKVERLTYPVPTPSATRGIFSAIYSKPVEFYWQVKRIEILKPLMYVNFRRNEVKCRMGKLPFLVEEERTQRQTTALKDVRYRITAEMVPRSAFENGDHEKAMKRLKPQFEKRVKRGQCFFQPSFGLREFPAYFSWGSSGQPPLADLNLDLGYMLYDVFNLHDYEVSKKCKPSVSLFHAQVQGGVLNVPPYDDARVLKPKEGVKCAD
;
A
#
# COMPACT_ATOMS: atom_id res chain seq x y z
N MET A 1 26.25 -3.70 15.94
CA MET A 1 24.95 -3.12 15.55
C MET A 1 24.40 -4.00 14.45
N GLN A 2 23.28 -4.67 14.70
CA GLN A 2 22.67 -5.58 13.74
C GLN A 2 22.20 -4.75 12.54
N ASP A 3 22.78 -4.95 11.35
CA ASP A 3 22.37 -4.26 10.14
C ASP A 3 20.88 -4.53 9.92
N SER A 4 20.03 -3.54 10.20
CA SER A 4 18.59 -3.73 10.06
C SER A 4 18.26 -4.06 8.60
N ASN A 5 17.37 -5.04 8.39
CA ASN A 5 16.82 -5.34 7.07
C ASN A 5 15.90 -4.24 6.52
N ASP A 6 15.68 -3.21 7.33
CA ASP A 6 14.77 -2.12 7.07
C ASP A 6 15.26 -1.20 5.96
N GLN A 7 14.35 -0.94 5.03
CA GLN A 7 14.49 0.00 3.94
C GLN A 7 13.51 1.14 4.19
N THR A 8 14.04 2.36 4.33
CA THR A 8 13.23 3.55 4.61
C THR A 8 13.26 4.48 3.40
N ILE A 9 12.06 4.87 2.96
CA ILE A 9 11.86 5.86 1.90
C ILE A 9 10.89 6.93 2.37
N GLU A 10 11.03 8.14 1.85
CA GLU A 10 9.99 9.14 1.91
C GLU A 10 9.18 9.13 0.62
N VAL A 11 7.87 9.32 0.77
CA VAL A 11 6.92 9.37 -0.34
C VAL A 11 6.00 10.57 -0.18
N TRP A 12 5.69 11.27 -1.26
CA TRP A 12 4.82 12.46 -1.24
C TRP A 12 4.07 12.64 -2.56
N GLY A 13 3.04 13.47 -2.52
CA GLY A 13 2.18 13.72 -3.67
C GLY A 13 1.04 14.66 -3.32
N ASP A 14 0.44 15.25 -4.35
CA ASP A 14 -0.56 16.29 -4.19
C ASP A 14 -1.89 15.76 -3.63
N PHE A 15 -2.20 14.50 -3.93
CA PHE A 15 -3.43 13.85 -3.50
C PHE A 15 -3.20 12.38 -3.15
N ALA A 16 -4.07 11.83 -2.31
CA ALA A 16 -4.11 10.40 -2.02
C ALA A 16 -5.54 9.93 -1.72
N CYS A 17 -5.88 8.72 -2.13
CA CYS A 17 -7.15 8.11 -1.73
C CYS A 17 -6.97 6.62 -1.47
N PHE A 18 -6.88 6.27 -0.20
CA PHE A 18 -6.82 4.90 0.29
C PHE A 18 -8.25 4.47 0.61
N SER A 19 -9.00 4.05 -0.40
CA SER A 19 -10.44 3.84 -0.27
C SER A 19 -10.78 2.83 0.83
N ARG A 20 -11.70 3.23 1.71
CA ARG A 20 -12.32 2.37 2.70
C ARG A 20 -13.18 1.31 2.01
N PRO A 21 -13.08 0.02 2.38
CA PRO A 21 -13.86 -1.04 1.74
C PRO A 21 -15.38 -0.86 1.91
N GLU A 22 -15.81 -0.28 3.04
CA GLU A 22 -17.22 0.02 3.33
C GLU A 22 -17.80 1.15 2.44
N SER A 23 -16.94 2.01 1.87
CA SER A 23 -17.34 3.21 1.10
C SER A 23 -17.05 3.02 -0.39
N LYS A 24 -17.65 1.98 -0.98
CA LYS A 24 -17.40 1.59 -2.38
C LYS A 24 -18.03 2.54 -3.41
N VAL A 25 -19.18 3.11 -3.08
CA VAL A 25 -19.94 3.99 -4.00
C VAL A 25 -19.41 5.41 -3.93
N GLU A 26 -19.35 5.99 -2.74
CA GLU A 26 -18.69 7.27 -2.48
C GLU A 26 -17.33 6.98 -1.86
N ARG A 27 -16.25 7.34 -2.55
CA ARG A 27 -14.92 6.96 -2.13
C ARG A 27 -14.48 7.82 -0.96
N LEU A 28 -14.50 7.24 0.24
CA LEU A 28 -13.92 7.84 1.44
C LEU A 28 -12.53 7.25 1.66
N THR A 29 -11.52 8.12 1.76
CA THR A 29 -10.15 7.71 2.07
C THR A 29 -9.97 7.38 3.55
N TYR A 30 -9.11 6.41 3.85
CA TYR A 30 -8.48 6.33 5.16
C TYR A 30 -7.62 7.59 5.42
N PRO A 31 -7.45 8.00 6.68
CA PRO A 31 -6.55 9.11 7.06
C PRO A 31 -5.07 8.82 6.76
N VAL A 32 -4.70 7.55 6.65
CA VAL A 32 -3.32 7.08 6.45
C VAL A 32 -3.27 5.97 5.40
N PRO A 33 -2.12 5.74 4.74
CA PRO A 33 -1.97 4.66 3.77
C PRO A 33 -2.20 3.28 4.40
N THR A 34 -2.90 2.39 3.67
CA THR A 34 -2.99 0.98 4.07
C THR A 34 -1.64 0.28 3.86
N PRO A 35 -1.32 -0.78 4.65
CA PRO A 35 -0.14 -1.60 4.39
C PRO A 35 -0.09 -2.13 2.94
N SER A 36 -1.23 -2.53 2.37
CA SER A 36 -1.35 -2.96 0.97
C SER A 36 -0.92 -1.86 -0.03
N ALA A 37 -1.44 -0.63 0.13
CA ALA A 37 -1.09 0.47 -0.76
C ALA A 37 0.41 0.81 -0.66
N THR A 38 0.92 0.83 0.56
CA THR A 38 2.35 1.03 0.83
C THR A 38 3.22 -0.06 0.21
N ARG A 39 2.85 -1.34 0.37
CA ARG A 39 3.54 -2.46 -0.28
C ARG A 39 3.52 -2.32 -1.80
N GLY A 40 2.41 -1.83 -2.35
CA GLY A 40 2.28 -1.48 -3.76
C GLY A 40 3.31 -0.44 -4.22
N ILE A 41 3.56 0.60 -3.42
CA ILE A 41 4.59 1.62 -3.72
C ILE A 41 5.99 1.00 -3.79
N PHE A 42 6.37 0.19 -2.80
CA PHE A 42 7.66 -0.51 -2.83
C PHE A 42 7.77 -1.45 -4.02
N SER A 43 6.70 -2.21 -4.31
CA SER A 43 6.67 -3.16 -5.43
C SER A 43 6.76 -2.47 -6.79
N ALA A 44 6.22 -1.26 -6.92
CA ALA A 44 6.33 -0.43 -8.11
C ALA A 44 7.78 -0.03 -8.40
N ILE A 45 8.57 0.22 -7.36
CA ILE A 45 9.99 0.57 -7.47
C ILE A 45 10.83 -0.69 -7.75
N TYR A 46 10.65 -1.72 -6.93
CA TYR A 46 11.40 -2.97 -7.00
C TYR A 46 10.58 -4.14 -6.48
N SER A 47 10.38 -5.15 -7.33
CA SER A 47 9.69 -6.38 -6.98
C SER A 47 10.36 -7.56 -7.65
N LYS A 48 10.57 -8.61 -6.85
CA LYS A 48 10.97 -9.94 -7.31
C LYS A 48 10.11 -10.96 -6.57
N PRO A 49 8.86 -11.19 -7.02
CA PRO A 49 7.87 -11.92 -6.24
C PRO A 49 8.28 -13.33 -5.82
N VAL A 50 9.14 -14.02 -6.59
CA VAL A 50 9.68 -15.34 -6.26
C VAL A 50 10.77 -15.28 -5.19
N GLU A 51 11.51 -14.17 -5.13
CA GLU A 51 12.69 -14.02 -4.28
C GLU A 51 12.32 -13.52 -2.87
N PHE A 52 11.39 -12.55 -2.78
CA PHE A 52 10.98 -11.94 -1.52
C PHE A 52 9.58 -11.30 -1.62
N TYR A 53 9.02 -10.90 -0.47
CA TYR A 53 7.92 -9.94 -0.40
C TYR A 53 8.26 -8.76 0.50
N TRP A 54 7.59 -7.63 0.28
CA TRP A 54 7.74 -6.43 1.11
C TRP A 54 6.83 -6.51 2.33
N GLN A 55 7.42 -6.48 3.51
CA GLN A 55 6.72 -6.39 4.79
C GLN A 55 6.81 -4.95 5.31
N VAL A 56 5.68 -4.25 5.31
CA VAL A 56 5.59 -2.90 5.88
C VAL A 56 5.70 -3.02 7.40
N LYS A 57 6.55 -2.21 8.03
CA LYS A 57 6.73 -2.17 9.48
C LYS A 57 6.18 -0.91 10.11
N ARG A 58 6.42 0.24 9.47
CA ARG A 58 6.09 1.54 10.04
C ARG A 58 5.73 2.53 8.96
N ILE A 59 4.67 3.30 9.21
CA ILE A 59 4.25 4.43 8.37
C ILE A 59 4.19 5.67 9.28
N GLU A 60 5.01 6.65 8.98
CA GLU A 60 5.12 7.91 9.71
C GLU A 60 4.49 9.03 8.89
N ILE A 61 3.57 9.77 9.49
CA ILE A 61 2.84 10.87 8.86
C ILE A 61 3.64 12.15 9.10
N LEU A 62 4.10 12.79 8.01
CA LEU A 62 4.96 13.97 8.08
C LEU A 62 4.18 15.28 7.85
N LYS A 63 3.00 15.23 7.22
CA LYS A 63 2.17 16.42 6.92
C LYS A 63 0.78 16.32 7.53
N PRO A 64 0.18 17.45 7.95
CA PRO A 64 -1.18 17.48 8.50
C PRO A 64 -2.22 16.87 7.56
N LEU A 65 -3.23 16.24 8.14
CA LEU A 65 -4.31 15.63 7.38
C LEU A 65 -5.23 16.70 6.81
N MET A 66 -5.16 16.91 5.50
CA MET A 66 -6.07 17.80 4.77
C MET A 66 -6.92 16.98 3.81
N TYR A 67 -8.23 17.28 3.77
CA TYR A 67 -9.17 16.59 2.90
C TYR A 67 -9.65 17.50 1.76
N VAL A 68 -9.89 16.90 0.60
CA VAL A 68 -10.48 17.57 -0.57
C VAL A 68 -11.56 16.67 -1.18
N ASN A 69 -12.61 17.29 -1.70
CA ASN A 69 -13.70 16.59 -2.36
C ASN A 69 -13.60 16.77 -3.87
N PHE A 70 -13.65 15.66 -4.61
CA PHE A 70 -13.76 15.62 -6.06
C PHE A 70 -15.15 15.10 -6.44
N ARG A 71 -15.71 15.63 -7.52
CA ARG A 71 -16.83 15.01 -8.24
C ARG A 71 -16.33 14.48 -9.58
N ARG A 72 -16.68 13.24 -9.88
CA ARG A 72 -16.25 12.56 -11.12
C ARG A 72 -17.45 11.96 -11.81
N ASN A 73 -17.48 12.09 -13.13
CA ASN A 73 -18.39 11.30 -13.96
C ASN A 73 -17.75 9.92 -14.15
N GLU A 74 -18.32 8.91 -13.51
CA GLU A 74 -17.95 7.51 -13.70
C GLU A 74 -19.04 6.80 -14.51
N VAL A 75 -18.67 5.71 -15.20
CA VAL A 75 -19.62 4.89 -15.95
C VAL A 75 -20.28 3.89 -15.00
N LYS A 76 -21.61 3.72 -15.09
CA LYS A 76 -22.38 2.82 -14.22
C LYS A 76 -22.05 1.35 -14.45
N CYS A 77 -21.94 0.94 -15.72
CA CYS A 77 -21.85 -0.45 -16.12
C CYS A 77 -20.49 -0.80 -16.75
N ARG A 78 -20.09 -2.08 -16.61
CA ARG A 78 -18.98 -2.62 -17.41
C ARG A 78 -19.47 -2.78 -18.84
N MET A 79 -18.59 -2.49 -19.81
CA MET A 79 -18.90 -2.70 -21.23
C MET A 79 -19.24 -4.17 -21.49
N GLY A 80 -20.48 -4.39 -21.91
CA GLY A 80 -20.97 -5.69 -22.38
C GLY A 80 -20.56 -5.94 -23.83
N LYS A 81 -21.28 -6.85 -24.50
CA LYS A 81 -21.07 -7.12 -25.95
C LYS A 81 -21.59 -6.00 -26.85
N LEU A 82 -22.56 -5.22 -26.38
CA LEU A 82 -23.14 -4.10 -27.10
C LEU A 82 -22.56 -2.79 -26.55
N PRO A 83 -22.16 -1.85 -27.43
CA PRO A 83 -21.76 -0.52 -27.00
C PRO A 83 -22.97 0.23 -26.44
N PHE A 84 -22.73 1.08 -25.43
CA PHE A 84 -23.71 2.01 -24.91
C PHE A 84 -23.20 3.43 -25.06
N LEU A 85 -24.12 4.39 -25.13
CA LEU A 85 -23.76 5.81 -25.12
C LEU A 85 -23.32 6.17 -23.70
N VAL A 86 -22.06 6.61 -23.56
CA VAL A 86 -21.48 6.92 -22.24
C VAL A 86 -22.32 7.94 -21.48
N GLU A 87 -22.97 8.88 -22.18
CA GLU A 87 -23.80 9.95 -21.61
C GLU A 87 -25.05 9.46 -20.89
N GLU A 88 -25.67 8.39 -21.39
CA GLU A 88 -26.89 7.80 -20.83
C GLU A 88 -26.60 6.95 -19.57
N GLU A 89 -25.36 6.47 -19.43
CA GLU A 89 -24.89 5.58 -18.36
C GLU A 89 -23.90 6.26 -17.39
N ARG A 90 -23.90 7.60 -17.29
CA ARG A 90 -23.07 8.34 -16.32
C ARG A 90 -23.67 8.34 -14.93
N THR A 91 -22.82 8.21 -13.93
CA THR A 91 -23.12 8.53 -12.54
C THR A 91 -22.04 9.47 -12.01
N GLN A 92 -22.45 10.53 -11.33
CA GLN A 92 -21.52 11.35 -10.56
C GLN A 92 -21.20 10.65 -9.25
N ARG A 93 -19.90 10.43 -9.00
CA ARG A 93 -19.41 9.92 -7.73
C ARG A 93 -18.58 10.98 -7.03
N GLN A 94 -18.80 11.09 -5.73
CA GLN A 94 -17.97 11.91 -4.87
C GLN A 94 -16.78 11.09 -4.36
N THR A 95 -15.61 11.72 -4.32
CA THR A 95 -14.40 11.16 -3.72
C THR A 95 -13.85 12.16 -2.72
N THR A 96 -13.76 11.76 -1.46
CA THR A 96 -13.03 12.49 -0.42
C THR A 96 -11.62 11.92 -0.35
N ALA A 97 -10.66 12.72 -0.79
CA ALA A 97 -9.25 12.37 -0.85
C ALA A 97 -8.44 13.21 0.16
N LEU A 98 -7.23 12.75 0.47
CA LEU A 98 -6.24 13.53 1.17
C LEU A 98 -5.54 14.47 0.18
N LYS A 99 -5.09 15.64 0.68
CA LYS A 99 -4.36 16.66 -0.08
C LYS A 99 -3.00 16.91 0.57
N ASP A 100 -2.00 17.12 -0.28
CA ASP A 100 -0.62 17.46 0.07
C ASP A 100 -0.04 16.51 1.13
N VAL A 101 0.07 15.24 0.74
CA VAL A 101 0.47 14.18 1.65
C VAL A 101 1.97 13.93 1.59
N ARG A 102 2.55 13.58 2.74
CA ARG A 102 3.94 13.12 2.84
C ARG A 102 4.06 12.10 3.96
N TYR A 103 4.72 10.99 3.65
CA TYR A 103 4.93 9.88 4.57
C TYR A 103 6.39 9.46 4.55
N ARG A 104 6.90 9.03 5.70
CA ARG A 104 8.12 8.23 5.78
C ARG A 104 7.73 6.79 6.08
N ILE A 105 8.23 5.87 5.27
CA ILE A 105 7.79 4.49 5.33
C ILE A 105 9.00 3.59 5.48
N THR A 106 8.93 2.70 6.46
CA THR A 106 9.92 1.66 6.71
C THR A 106 9.30 0.30 6.41
N ALA A 107 9.96 -0.46 5.54
CA ALA A 107 9.59 -1.83 5.19
C ALA A 107 10.84 -2.72 5.13
N GLU A 108 10.67 -4.02 5.32
CA GLU A 108 11.74 -5.00 5.11
C GLU A 108 11.44 -5.87 3.89
N MET A 109 12.51 -6.36 3.26
CA MET A 109 12.41 -7.46 2.31
C MET A 109 12.43 -8.77 3.12
N VAL A 110 11.34 -9.54 3.06
CA VAL A 110 11.29 -10.87 3.66
C VAL A 110 11.59 -11.90 2.57
N PRO A 111 12.77 -12.55 2.59
CA PRO A 111 13.11 -13.57 1.61
C PRO A 111 12.17 -14.77 1.75
N ARG A 112 11.84 -15.38 0.62
CA ARG A 112 11.06 -16.63 0.62
C ARG A 112 11.96 -17.80 1.00
N SER A 113 11.45 -18.73 1.79
CA SER A 113 12.20 -19.89 2.30
C SER A 113 12.84 -20.76 1.21
N ALA A 114 12.18 -20.89 0.06
CA ALA A 114 12.68 -21.65 -1.09
C ALA A 114 13.75 -20.91 -1.92
N PHE A 115 13.99 -19.62 -1.64
CA PHE A 115 14.90 -18.79 -2.43
C PHE A 115 16.35 -18.94 -1.98
N GLU A 116 17.29 -18.98 -2.94
CA GLU A 116 18.74 -19.17 -2.69
C GLU A 116 19.06 -20.35 -1.74
N ASN A 117 18.30 -21.46 -1.84
CA ASN A 117 18.45 -22.64 -0.97
C ASN A 117 18.35 -22.33 0.53
N GLY A 118 17.65 -21.25 0.91
CA GLY A 118 17.52 -20.80 2.30
C GLY A 118 18.65 -19.88 2.78
N ASP A 119 19.62 -19.52 1.92
CA ASP A 119 20.65 -18.53 2.25
C ASP A 119 20.10 -17.10 2.14
N HIS A 120 19.33 -16.72 3.14
CA HIS A 120 18.68 -15.42 3.23
C HIS A 120 19.68 -14.25 3.33
N GLU A 121 20.86 -14.47 3.93
CA GLU A 121 21.86 -13.41 4.09
C GLU A 121 22.47 -13.02 2.74
N LYS A 122 22.84 -14.02 1.93
CA LYS A 122 23.36 -13.81 0.58
C LYS A 122 22.32 -13.13 -0.32
N ALA A 123 21.06 -13.56 -0.24
CA ALA A 123 19.97 -12.95 -0.98
C ALA A 123 19.83 -11.45 -0.64
N MET A 124 19.84 -11.10 0.65
CA MET A 124 19.70 -9.70 1.09
C MET A 124 20.90 -8.82 0.70
N LYS A 125 22.13 -9.35 0.75
CA LYS A 125 23.34 -8.65 0.28
C LYS A 125 23.25 -8.26 -1.20
N ARG A 126 22.57 -9.09 -2.02
CA ARG A 126 22.37 -8.83 -3.46
C ARG A 126 21.17 -7.94 -3.74
N LEU A 127 20.06 -8.10 -3.01
CA LEU A 127 18.78 -7.46 -3.30
C LEU A 127 18.69 -6.01 -2.78
N LYS A 128 19.18 -5.72 -1.57
CA LYS A 128 19.10 -4.38 -0.97
C LYS A 128 19.79 -3.30 -1.83
N PRO A 129 21.05 -3.49 -2.31
CA PRO A 129 21.71 -2.46 -3.10
C PRO A 129 21.00 -2.17 -4.43
N GLN A 130 20.30 -3.15 -5.00
CA GLN A 130 19.51 -2.94 -6.23
C GLN A 130 18.31 -2.04 -5.99
N PHE A 131 17.59 -2.25 -4.89
CA PHE A 131 16.49 -1.37 -4.49
C PHE A 131 17.00 0.04 -4.20
N GLU A 132 18.04 0.17 -3.38
CA GLU A 132 18.63 1.46 -3.03
C GLU A 132 19.06 2.26 -4.27
N LYS A 133 19.75 1.60 -5.20
CA LYS A 133 20.17 2.22 -6.46
C LYS A 133 18.99 2.71 -7.30
N ARG A 134 17.88 1.97 -7.33
CA ARG A 134 16.67 2.37 -8.05
C ARG A 134 16.01 3.58 -7.40
N VAL A 135 15.83 3.55 -6.07
CA VAL A 135 15.24 4.66 -5.32
C VAL A 135 16.05 5.94 -5.53
N LYS A 136 17.37 5.88 -5.34
CA LYS A 136 18.28 7.03 -5.51
C LYS A 136 18.28 7.61 -6.94
N ARG A 137 17.94 6.80 -7.94
CA ARG A 137 17.85 7.22 -9.36
C ARG A 137 16.43 7.58 -9.79
N GLY A 138 15.44 7.50 -8.90
CA GLY A 138 14.03 7.70 -9.25
C GLY A 138 13.48 6.63 -10.20
N GLN A 139 14.09 5.45 -10.26
CA GLN A 139 13.69 4.39 -11.18
C GLN A 139 12.59 3.51 -10.60
N CYS A 140 11.55 3.26 -11.38
CA CYS A 140 10.46 2.35 -11.04
C CYS A 140 10.03 1.54 -12.28
N PHE A 141 9.40 0.38 -12.07
CA PHE A 141 8.77 -0.41 -13.14
C PHE A 141 7.50 0.26 -13.67
N PHE A 142 6.75 0.89 -12.77
CA PHE A 142 5.59 1.71 -13.07
C PHE A 142 5.53 2.83 -12.04
N GLN A 143 4.97 3.98 -12.42
CA GLN A 143 4.81 5.12 -11.53
C GLN A 143 4.00 4.69 -10.28
N PRO A 144 4.57 4.77 -9.07
CA PRO A 144 3.82 4.50 -7.86
C PRO A 144 2.67 5.48 -7.71
N SER A 145 1.61 5.06 -7.03
CA SER A 145 0.41 5.87 -6.83
C SER A 145 -0.16 5.72 -5.42
N PHE A 146 -0.76 6.80 -4.89
CA PHE A 146 -1.44 6.78 -3.59
C PHE A 146 -2.89 6.28 -3.70
N GLY A 147 -3.01 4.96 -3.83
CA GLY A 147 -4.28 4.23 -3.88
C GLY A 147 -4.94 4.23 -5.26
N LEU A 148 -5.21 5.42 -5.81
CA LEU A 148 -5.77 5.57 -7.16
C LEU A 148 -4.68 5.96 -8.17
N ARG A 149 -4.77 5.44 -9.42
CA ARG A 149 -3.74 5.66 -10.46
C ARG A 149 -3.58 7.14 -10.85
N GLU A 150 -4.63 7.93 -10.67
CA GLU A 150 -4.63 9.37 -10.95
C GLU A 150 -3.80 10.18 -9.94
N PHE A 151 -3.39 9.56 -8.83
CA PHE A 151 -2.65 10.20 -7.74
C PHE A 151 -1.22 9.66 -7.70
N PRO A 152 -0.29 10.21 -8.51
CA PRO A 152 1.09 9.76 -8.54
C PRO A 152 1.77 10.00 -7.18
N ALA A 153 2.60 9.04 -6.76
CA ALA A 153 3.44 9.13 -5.59
C ALA A 153 4.90 9.27 -6.01
N TYR A 154 5.52 10.36 -5.59
CA TYR A 154 6.95 10.62 -5.71
C TYR A 154 7.68 10.02 -4.52
N PHE A 155 8.96 9.70 -4.68
CA PHE A 155 9.73 9.03 -3.63
C PHE A 155 11.20 9.44 -3.61
N SER A 156 11.82 9.33 -2.45
CA SER A 156 13.26 9.52 -2.23
C SER A 156 13.81 8.56 -1.18
N TRP A 157 15.13 8.35 -1.22
CA TRP A 157 15.80 7.45 -0.30
C TRP A 157 15.97 8.07 1.09
N GLY A 158 15.72 7.26 2.13
CA GLY A 158 16.01 7.64 3.51
C GLY A 158 14.96 8.58 4.11
N SER A 159 15.43 9.57 4.85
CA SER A 159 14.64 10.51 5.62
C SER A 159 15.15 11.93 5.39
N SER A 160 14.24 12.88 5.25
CA SER A 160 14.50 14.32 5.23
C SER A 160 14.84 14.89 6.61
N GLY A 161 14.77 14.07 7.67
CA GLY A 161 14.95 14.49 9.05
C GLY A 161 13.69 15.10 9.69
N GLN A 162 12.62 15.31 8.91
CA GLN A 162 11.36 15.82 9.43
C GLN A 162 10.74 14.83 10.45
N PRO A 163 10.39 15.27 11.66
CA PRO A 163 9.74 14.38 12.63
C PRO A 163 8.31 14.04 12.18
N PRO A 164 7.76 12.89 12.62
CA PRO A 164 6.33 12.62 12.45
C PRO A 164 5.50 13.65 13.22
N LEU A 165 4.22 13.76 12.88
CA LEU A 165 3.27 14.61 13.60
C LEU A 165 3.01 14.08 15.02
N ALA A 166 3.78 14.57 15.99
CA ALA A 166 3.73 14.10 17.39
C ALA A 166 2.34 14.21 18.04
N ASP A 167 1.52 15.17 17.63
CA ASP A 167 0.18 15.38 18.21
C ASP A 167 -0.90 14.51 17.55
N LEU A 168 -0.56 13.79 16.47
CA LEU A 168 -1.52 12.97 15.74
C LEU A 168 -1.69 11.60 16.43
N ASN A 169 -2.81 11.45 17.15
CA ASN A 169 -3.22 10.19 17.75
C ASN A 169 -4.60 9.82 17.21
N LEU A 170 -4.72 8.67 16.54
CA LEU A 170 -5.96 8.20 15.92
C LEU A 170 -6.14 6.71 16.18
N ASP A 171 -7.33 6.32 16.64
CA ASP A 171 -7.78 4.94 16.53
C ASP A 171 -8.62 4.80 15.27
N LEU A 172 -8.17 3.99 14.31
CA LEU A 172 -8.84 3.77 13.04
C LEU A 172 -9.75 2.54 13.08
N GLY A 173 -9.76 1.79 14.19
CA GLY A 173 -10.43 0.50 14.28
C GLY A 173 -9.79 -0.53 13.35
N TYR A 174 -10.61 -1.42 12.78
CA TYR A 174 -10.14 -2.38 11.78
C TYR A 174 -9.89 -1.71 10.44
N MET A 175 -8.65 -1.80 9.97
CA MET A 175 -8.19 -1.29 8.69
C MET A 175 -7.81 -2.45 7.77
N LEU A 176 -7.99 -2.25 6.46
CA LEU A 176 -7.46 -3.15 5.43
C LEU A 176 -5.94 -3.30 5.60
N TYR A 177 -5.49 -4.54 5.83
CA TYR A 177 -4.08 -4.89 5.82
C TYR A 177 -3.62 -5.16 4.39
N ASP A 178 -4.14 -6.22 3.76
CA ASP A 178 -3.90 -6.57 2.36
C ASP A 178 -5.10 -7.28 1.73
N VAL A 179 -5.21 -7.20 0.41
CA VAL A 179 -6.21 -7.92 -0.40
C VAL A 179 -5.66 -9.22 -0.97
N PHE A 180 -4.37 -9.50 -0.77
CA PHE A 180 -3.68 -10.71 -1.22
C PHE A 180 -3.06 -11.47 -0.05
N ASN A 181 -2.88 -12.78 -0.21
CA ASN A 181 -2.00 -13.56 0.64
C ASN A 181 -0.54 -13.25 0.26
N LEU A 182 0.29 -12.75 1.18
CA LEU A 182 1.68 -12.40 0.88
C LEU A 182 2.56 -13.61 0.55
N HIS A 183 2.14 -14.80 0.99
CA HIS A 183 2.77 -16.08 0.68
C HIS A 183 2.39 -16.62 -0.69
N ASP A 184 1.31 -16.12 -1.30
CA ASP A 184 0.92 -16.49 -2.67
C ASP A 184 1.58 -15.54 -3.67
N TYR A 185 2.46 -16.09 -4.50
CA TYR A 185 3.13 -15.41 -5.60
C TYR A 185 2.95 -16.14 -6.93
N GLU A 186 1.98 -17.07 -7.00
CA GLU A 186 1.68 -17.82 -8.21
C GLU A 186 1.01 -16.92 -9.26
N VAL A 187 1.53 -16.98 -10.48
CA VAL A 187 0.89 -16.31 -11.62
C VAL A 187 -0.26 -17.18 -12.11
N SER A 188 -1.48 -16.78 -11.78
CA SER A 188 -2.70 -17.48 -12.18
C SER A 188 -3.59 -16.62 -13.09
N LYS A 189 -4.43 -17.26 -13.91
CA LYS A 189 -5.37 -16.56 -14.82
C LYS A 189 -6.39 -15.70 -14.08
N LYS A 190 -6.71 -16.04 -12.83
CA LYS A 190 -7.66 -15.32 -11.98
C LYS A 190 -7.00 -15.00 -10.65
N CYS A 191 -7.07 -13.73 -10.26
CA CYS A 191 -6.67 -13.28 -8.93
C CYS A 191 -7.43 -14.05 -7.84
N LYS A 192 -6.71 -14.52 -6.81
CA LYS A 192 -7.27 -15.12 -5.60
C LYS A 192 -7.24 -14.08 -4.48
N PRO A 193 -8.30 -13.27 -4.29
CA PRO A 193 -8.32 -12.29 -3.21
C PRO A 193 -8.33 -13.00 -1.85
N SER A 194 -7.55 -12.48 -0.91
CA SER A 194 -7.51 -12.91 0.49
C SER A 194 -7.42 -11.66 1.36
N VAL A 195 -8.58 -11.18 1.79
CA VAL A 195 -8.69 -9.90 2.52
C VAL A 195 -8.27 -10.10 3.97
N SER A 196 -7.21 -9.44 4.37
CA SER A 196 -6.70 -9.39 5.74
C SER A 196 -6.93 -8.03 6.37
N LEU A 197 -7.17 -8.02 7.67
CA LEU A 197 -7.47 -6.82 8.47
C LEU A 197 -6.57 -6.77 9.72
N PHE A 198 -6.37 -5.59 10.27
CA PHE A 198 -5.73 -5.42 11.57
C PHE A 198 -6.30 -4.21 12.30
N HIS A 199 -6.17 -4.18 13.62
CA HIS A 199 -6.54 -3.00 14.40
C HIS A 199 -5.46 -1.92 14.25
N ALA A 200 -5.79 -0.83 13.59
CA ALA A 200 -4.84 0.23 13.24
C ALA A 200 -4.94 1.42 14.19
N GLN A 201 -3.83 1.72 14.85
CA GLN A 201 -3.70 2.89 15.72
C GLN A 201 -2.49 3.72 15.30
N VAL A 202 -2.71 5.01 15.14
CA VAL A 202 -1.66 6.02 14.96
C VAL A 202 -1.37 6.62 16.33
N GLN A 203 -0.13 6.55 16.77
CA GLN A 203 0.34 7.18 18.01
C GLN A 203 1.53 8.07 17.68
N GLY A 204 1.48 9.34 18.05
CA GLY A 204 2.54 10.29 17.74
C GLY A 204 2.84 10.44 16.24
N GLY A 205 1.82 10.32 15.38
CA GLY A 205 1.99 10.37 13.93
C GLY A 205 2.62 9.10 13.34
N VAL A 206 2.67 8.01 14.10
CA VAL A 206 3.27 6.73 13.68
C VAL A 206 2.22 5.63 13.71
N LEU A 207 2.02 4.97 12.57
CA LEU A 207 1.30 3.71 12.45
C LEU A 207 2.31 2.56 12.45
N ASN A 208 2.30 1.74 13.50
CA ASN A 208 3.06 0.50 13.54
C ASN A 208 2.25 -0.62 12.90
N VAL A 209 2.84 -1.27 11.90
CA VAL A 209 2.21 -2.35 11.15
C VAL A 209 2.73 -3.68 11.69
N PRO A 210 1.88 -4.56 12.24
CA PRO A 210 2.33 -5.86 12.71
C PRO A 210 2.83 -6.71 11.52
N PRO A 211 3.79 -7.63 11.74
CA PRO A 211 4.18 -8.61 10.73
C PRO A 211 2.97 -9.35 10.17
N TYR A 212 3.00 -9.73 8.89
CA TYR A 212 1.84 -10.35 8.24
C TYR A 212 1.39 -11.61 8.98
N ASP A 213 2.32 -12.44 9.45
CA ASP A 213 2.02 -13.71 10.13
C ASP A 213 1.69 -13.54 11.63
N ASP A 214 1.67 -12.31 12.15
CA ASP A 214 1.30 -12.02 13.52
C ASP A 214 -0.20 -12.30 13.76
N ALA A 215 -0.54 -12.75 14.98
CA ALA A 215 -1.91 -13.04 15.39
C ALA A 215 -2.83 -11.80 15.36
N ARG A 216 -2.26 -10.59 15.43
CA ARG A 216 -2.98 -9.32 15.29
C ARG A 216 -3.50 -9.08 13.87
N VAL A 217 -3.02 -9.82 12.88
CA VAL A 217 -3.49 -9.75 11.49
C VAL A 217 -4.54 -10.82 11.26
N LEU A 218 -5.80 -10.39 11.21
CA LEU A 218 -6.95 -11.23 10.92
C LEU A 218 -6.93 -11.62 9.44
N LYS A 219 -6.93 -12.92 9.19
CA LYS A 219 -6.93 -13.52 7.85
C LYS A 219 -8.19 -14.38 7.70
N PRO A 220 -8.72 -14.54 6.47
CA PRO A 220 -9.83 -15.44 6.25
C PRO A 220 -9.39 -16.86 6.62
N LYS A 221 -10.25 -17.61 7.31
CA LYS A 221 -10.01 -19.03 7.56
C LYS A 221 -9.99 -19.74 6.21
N GLU A 222 -9.01 -20.63 6.00
CA GLU A 222 -8.95 -21.44 4.79
C GLU A 222 -10.30 -22.13 4.56
N GLY A 223 -10.92 -21.89 3.40
CA GLY A 223 -12.20 -22.49 3.01
C GLY A 223 -13.45 -21.58 3.09
N VAL A 224 -13.36 -20.36 3.63
CA VAL A 224 -14.52 -19.43 3.60
C VAL A 224 -14.50 -18.65 2.29
N LYS A 225 -15.29 -19.09 1.31
CA LYS A 225 -15.59 -18.27 0.12
C LYS A 225 -16.39 -17.05 0.58
N CYS A 226 -15.86 -15.85 0.33
CA CYS A 226 -16.71 -14.64 0.37
C CYS A 226 -17.81 -14.82 -0.67
N ALA A 227 -19.08 -14.68 -0.26
CA ALA A 227 -20.20 -14.67 -1.18
C ALA A 227 -20.05 -13.51 -2.16
N ASP A 228 -20.28 -13.79 -3.45
CA ASP A 228 -20.23 -12.85 -4.56
C ASP A 228 -21.24 -11.69 -4.44
#